data_AF-A0A3M5W901-F1
#
_entry.id   AF-A0A3M5W901-F1
#
_cell.length_a   1.000
_cell.length_b   1.000
_cell.length_c   1.000
_cell.angle_alpha   90.00
_cell.angle_beta   90.00
_cell.angle_gamma   90.00
#
_symmetry.space_group_name_H-M   'P 1'
#
loop_
_entity.id
_entity.type
_entity.pdbx_description
1 polymer ?
#
loop_
_entity_poly.entity_id
_entity_poly.type
_entity_poly.pdbx_seq_one_letter_code
_entity_poly.pdbx_strand_id
1 'polypeptide(L)'
;MTHAGSSYDLDTPAALQALAEQERRLCVSAAERIRQAGLPCADVSIGSTPTALSAQSLHGVTEVRAGVYVFFDLVMHNIGVCQADELALSVLTTVIGHQQDKGWIIVDAGWMAMSRDRGTQRQSEDFGYGQVCSESGEWIDGARVTGANQEHGIITLAAGSEADISERFPIGSRLRILPNHACATGAQFPDYHACDSEGAIHTWSRLHGW
;
A
#
# COMPACT_ATOMS: atom_id res chain seq x y z
N MET A 1 4.42 -15.94 19.63
CA MET A 1 3.98 -15.13 18.49
C MET A 1 5.16 -14.85 17.59
N THR A 2 5.00 -14.85 16.27
CA THR A 2 6.00 -14.36 15.31
C THR A 2 5.36 -13.47 14.24
N HIS A 3 6.18 -12.66 13.57
CA HIS A 3 5.82 -11.87 12.40
C HIS A 3 6.95 -11.97 11.37
N ALA A 4 6.72 -12.67 10.26
CA ALA A 4 7.70 -12.82 9.19
C ALA A 4 7.74 -11.60 8.26
N GLY A 5 8.16 -10.44 8.80
CA GLY A 5 8.21 -9.16 8.06
C GLY A 5 9.18 -9.15 6.86
N SER A 6 10.12 -10.10 6.78
CA SER A 6 10.97 -10.30 5.61
C SER A 6 10.18 -10.76 4.37
N SER A 7 8.89 -11.07 4.50
CA SER A 7 8.01 -11.36 3.37
C SER A 7 7.83 -10.19 2.41
N TYR A 8 8.11 -8.97 2.88
CA TYR A 8 8.04 -7.75 2.07
C TYR A 8 9.20 -7.62 1.07
N ASP A 9 10.25 -8.41 1.23
CA ASP A 9 11.41 -8.47 0.31
C ASP A 9 11.23 -9.54 -0.78
N LEU A 10 10.08 -10.23 -0.85
CA LEU A 10 9.79 -11.31 -1.78
C LEU A 10 8.71 -10.90 -2.78
N ASP A 11 8.79 -11.38 -4.01
CA ASP A 11 7.90 -11.02 -5.11
C ASP A 11 7.45 -12.21 -5.97
N THR A 12 7.67 -13.44 -5.48
CA THR A 12 7.22 -14.66 -6.17
C THR A 12 6.35 -15.54 -5.27
N PRO A 13 5.28 -16.16 -5.82
CA PRO A 13 4.41 -17.04 -5.05
C PRO A 13 5.16 -18.18 -4.34
N ALA A 14 6.15 -18.78 -5.01
CA ALA A 14 6.94 -19.87 -4.46
C ALA A 14 7.78 -19.44 -3.25
N ALA A 15 8.43 -18.26 -3.31
CA ALA A 15 9.21 -17.74 -2.20
C ALA A 15 8.32 -17.36 -1.00
N LEU A 16 7.16 -16.74 -1.27
CA LEU A 16 6.18 -16.39 -0.24
C LEU A 16 5.62 -17.64 0.46
N GLN A 17 5.27 -18.68 -0.30
CA GLN A 17 4.82 -19.98 0.23
C GLN A 17 5.89 -20.63 1.11
N ALA A 18 7.15 -20.62 0.66
CA ALA A 18 8.27 -21.17 1.42
C ALA A 18 8.49 -20.42 2.73
N LEU A 19 8.42 -19.08 2.71
CA LEU A 19 8.56 -18.26 3.91
C LEU A 19 7.36 -18.44 4.86
N ALA A 20 6.14 -18.54 4.35
CA ALA A 20 4.95 -18.79 5.15
C ALA A 20 5.02 -20.16 5.87
N GLU A 21 5.50 -21.21 5.19
CA GLU A 21 5.73 -22.51 5.83
C GLU A 21 6.86 -22.43 6.87
N GLN A 22 7.94 -21.71 6.59
CA GLN A 22 8.99 -21.49 7.58
C GLN A 22 8.47 -20.75 8.82
N GLU A 23 7.66 -19.69 8.65
CA GLU A 23 7.01 -18.93 9.72
C GLU A 23 6.16 -19.86 10.60
N ARG A 24 5.27 -20.62 9.97
CA ARG A 24 4.40 -21.59 10.64
C ARG A 24 5.20 -22.63 11.41
N ARG A 25 6.10 -23.36 10.73
CA ARG A 25 6.88 -24.46 11.29
C ARG A 25 7.70 -24.04 12.50
N LEU A 26 8.39 -22.90 12.41
CA LEU A 26 9.24 -22.42 13.50
C LEU A 26 8.42 -21.98 14.72
N CYS A 27 7.29 -21.27 14.51
CA CYS A 27 6.46 -20.86 15.62
C CYS A 27 5.77 -22.04 16.32
N VAL A 28 5.29 -23.03 15.54
CA VAL A 28 4.71 -24.27 16.08
C VAL A 28 5.77 -25.08 16.85
N SER A 29 6.97 -25.23 16.29
CA SER A 29 8.06 -25.97 16.97
C SER A 29 8.46 -25.31 18.30
N ALA A 30 8.46 -23.97 18.37
CA ALA A 30 8.70 -23.27 19.62
C ALA A 30 7.60 -23.57 20.66
N ALA A 31 6.33 -23.55 20.26
CA ALA A 31 5.20 -23.87 21.13
C ALA A 31 5.24 -25.34 21.61
N GLU A 32 5.59 -26.28 20.74
CA GLU A 32 5.76 -27.70 21.08
C GLU A 32 6.86 -27.89 22.12
N ARG A 33 8.00 -27.20 21.99
CA ARG A 33 9.10 -27.26 22.96
C ARG A 33 8.67 -26.72 24.34
N ILE A 34 7.90 -25.64 24.37
CA ILE A 34 7.34 -25.09 25.61
C ILE A 34 6.41 -26.13 26.28
N ARG A 35 5.52 -26.75 25.50
CA ARG A 35 4.60 -27.80 25.99
C ARG A 35 5.35 -29.04 26.50
N GLN A 36 6.40 -29.47 25.81
CA GLN A 36 7.26 -30.60 26.22
C GLN A 36 8.00 -30.32 27.54
N ALA A 37 8.29 -29.06 27.84
CA ALA A 37 8.85 -28.65 29.13
C ALA A 37 7.79 -28.58 30.26
N GLY A 38 6.53 -28.97 30.01
CA GLY A 38 5.45 -28.95 30.99
C GLY A 38 4.82 -27.57 31.21
N LEU A 39 5.12 -26.59 30.35
CA LEU A 39 4.58 -25.23 30.45
C LEU A 39 3.36 -25.04 29.53
N PRO A 40 2.34 -24.27 29.96
CA PRO A 40 1.20 -23.97 29.10
C PRO A 40 1.59 -23.06 27.94
N CYS A 41 1.15 -23.42 26.74
CA CYS A 41 1.25 -22.58 25.54
C CYS A 41 0.03 -22.87 24.67
N ALA A 42 -1.08 -22.21 24.99
CA ALA A 42 -2.35 -22.41 24.30
C ALA A 42 -2.26 -21.88 22.85
N ASP A 43 -1.73 -20.67 22.69
CA ASP A 43 -1.79 -19.95 21.43
C ASP A 43 -0.49 -19.99 20.63
N VAL A 44 -0.65 -20.14 19.31
CA VAL A 44 0.41 -20.06 18.32
C VAL A 44 -0.04 -19.07 17.25
N SER A 45 0.50 -17.86 17.36
CA SER A 45 0.09 -16.71 16.55
C SER A 45 1.19 -16.31 15.56
N ILE A 46 0.87 -16.29 14.27
CA ILE A 46 1.78 -15.95 13.17
C ILE A 46 1.18 -14.84 12.30
N GLY A 47 1.94 -14.29 11.36
CA GLY A 47 1.36 -13.64 10.20
C GLY A 47 1.98 -12.29 9.84
N SER A 48 1.99 -12.07 8.54
CA SER A 48 2.08 -10.82 7.80
C SER A 48 1.05 -10.91 6.66
N THR A 49 0.62 -9.81 6.04
CA THR A 49 -0.32 -9.91 4.91
C THR A 49 0.19 -10.85 3.80
N PRO A 50 1.46 -10.77 3.34
CA PRO A 50 1.94 -11.67 2.30
C PRO A 50 1.96 -13.15 2.73
N THR A 51 2.41 -13.47 3.95
CA THR A 51 2.47 -14.86 4.43
C THR A 51 1.08 -15.42 4.73
N ALA A 52 0.15 -14.61 5.24
CA ALA A 52 -1.23 -15.02 5.47
C ALA A 52 -1.94 -15.44 4.18
N LEU A 53 -1.71 -14.72 3.08
CA LEU A 53 -2.30 -15.03 1.77
C LEU A 53 -1.58 -16.17 1.03
N SER A 54 -0.35 -16.52 1.45
CA SER A 54 0.48 -17.52 0.77
C SER A 54 0.63 -18.85 1.53
N ALA A 55 0.17 -18.94 2.78
CA ALA A 55 0.30 -20.16 3.57
C ALA A 55 -0.52 -21.32 2.98
N GLN A 56 0.14 -22.45 2.72
CA GLN A 56 -0.53 -23.66 2.22
C GLN A 56 -1.12 -24.53 3.33
N SER A 57 -0.68 -24.32 4.57
CA SER A 57 -1.17 -25.02 5.75
C SER A 57 -1.02 -24.11 6.96
N LEU A 58 -1.95 -24.25 7.92
CA LEU A 58 -1.93 -23.57 9.22
C LEU A 58 -1.96 -24.57 10.37
N HIS A 59 -1.57 -25.82 10.13
CA HIS A 59 -1.57 -26.84 11.18
C HIS A 59 -0.72 -26.41 12.38
N GLY A 60 -1.31 -26.48 13.57
CA GLY A 60 -0.70 -26.09 14.84
C GLY A 60 -0.74 -24.58 15.16
N VAL A 61 -1.22 -23.74 14.23
CA VAL A 61 -1.46 -22.31 14.42
C VAL A 61 -2.87 -22.10 14.98
N THR A 62 -3.03 -21.21 15.95
CA THR A 62 -4.34 -20.86 16.52
C THR A 62 -4.93 -19.58 15.95
N GLU A 63 -4.09 -18.64 15.52
CA GLU A 63 -4.51 -17.40 14.88
C GLU A 63 -3.49 -16.89 13.84
N VAL A 64 -4.00 -16.18 12.84
CA VAL A 64 -3.20 -15.49 11.82
C VAL A 64 -3.47 -13.99 11.89
N ARG A 65 -2.41 -13.19 11.91
CA ARG A 65 -2.49 -11.73 11.98
C ARG A 65 -2.10 -11.13 10.63
N ALA A 66 -2.99 -10.29 10.09
CA ALA A 66 -2.77 -9.50 8.89
C ALA A 66 -3.42 -8.13 9.09
N GLY A 67 -2.86 -7.09 8.45
CA GLY A 67 -3.29 -5.70 8.67
C GLY A 67 -3.54 -4.98 7.35
N VAL A 68 -2.48 -4.76 6.58
CA VAL A 68 -2.54 -3.95 5.36
C VAL A 68 -3.51 -4.48 4.30
N TYR A 69 -3.82 -5.78 4.32
CA TYR A 69 -4.77 -6.42 3.39
C TYR A 69 -6.16 -5.77 3.34
N VAL A 70 -6.56 -5.04 4.39
CA VAL A 70 -7.86 -4.32 4.40
C VAL A 70 -7.93 -3.23 3.33
N PHE A 71 -6.77 -2.66 2.95
CA PHE A 71 -6.67 -1.64 1.91
C PHE A 71 -5.77 -2.05 0.75
N PHE A 72 -4.81 -2.94 0.99
CA PHE A 72 -3.61 -3.13 0.18
C PHE A 72 -2.88 -1.80 -0.12
N ASP A 73 -1.82 -1.87 -0.91
CA ASP A 73 -1.04 -0.73 -1.40
C ASP A 73 -0.11 -1.17 -2.54
N LEU A 74 0.65 -0.23 -3.10
CA LEU A 74 1.54 -0.52 -4.23
C LEU A 74 2.71 -1.43 -3.85
N VAL A 75 3.14 -1.45 -2.58
CA VAL A 75 4.12 -2.43 -2.10
C VAL A 75 3.54 -3.84 -2.15
N MET A 76 2.29 -4.04 -1.70
CA MET A 76 1.58 -5.32 -1.79
C MET A 76 1.31 -5.74 -3.24
N HIS A 77 1.00 -4.78 -4.11
CA HIS A 77 0.83 -5.01 -5.53
C HIS A 77 2.12 -5.56 -6.16
N ASN A 78 3.26 -4.92 -5.90
CA ASN A 78 4.58 -5.36 -6.36
C ASN A 78 5.01 -6.73 -5.80
N ILE A 79 4.62 -7.06 -4.56
CA ILE A 79 4.82 -8.40 -3.97
C ILE A 79 4.00 -9.46 -4.71
N GLY A 80 2.91 -9.06 -5.39
CA GLY A 80 2.05 -9.94 -6.17
C GLY A 80 0.95 -10.62 -5.36
N VAL A 81 0.55 -10.03 -4.22
CA VAL A 81 -0.51 -10.57 -3.35
C VAL A 81 -1.87 -9.86 -3.51
N CYS A 82 -1.94 -8.84 -4.38
CA CYS A 82 -3.17 -8.18 -4.78
C CYS A 82 -3.07 -7.62 -6.21
N GLN A 83 -4.21 -7.44 -6.85
CA GLN A 83 -4.37 -6.73 -8.12
C GLN A 83 -4.53 -5.23 -7.89
N ALA A 84 -4.33 -4.48 -8.97
CA ALA A 84 -4.44 -3.02 -8.99
C ALA A 84 -5.81 -2.48 -8.52
N ASP A 85 -6.88 -3.19 -8.87
CA ASP A 85 -8.28 -2.86 -8.56
C ASP A 85 -8.71 -3.30 -7.15
N GLU A 86 -7.84 -4.01 -6.42
CA GLU A 86 -8.06 -4.38 -5.02
C GLU A 86 -7.53 -3.32 -4.03
N LEU A 87 -6.85 -2.27 -4.52
CA LEU A 87 -6.35 -1.17 -3.68
C LEU A 87 -7.50 -0.24 -3.29
N ALA A 88 -7.92 -0.30 -2.02
CA ALA A 88 -9.08 0.43 -1.53
C ALA A 88 -8.76 1.82 -0.96
N LEU A 89 -7.49 2.12 -0.68
CA LEU A 89 -7.06 3.44 -0.17
C LEU A 89 -6.45 4.29 -1.30
N SER A 90 -6.91 5.54 -1.41
CA SER A 90 -6.32 6.54 -2.29
C SER A 90 -6.44 7.93 -1.68
N VAL A 91 -5.50 8.83 -1.99
CA VAL A 91 -5.58 10.25 -1.64
C VAL A 91 -6.21 11.02 -2.79
N LEU A 92 -7.32 11.70 -2.53
CA LEU A 92 -7.90 12.66 -3.48
C LEU A 92 -7.04 13.92 -3.51
N THR A 93 -6.70 14.41 -4.69
CA THR A 93 -5.86 15.59 -4.88
C THR A 93 -6.38 16.46 -6.02
N THR A 94 -6.02 17.74 -5.98
CA THR A 94 -6.38 18.73 -7.02
C THR A 94 -5.13 19.15 -7.79
N VAL A 95 -5.25 19.26 -9.12
CA VAL A 95 -4.23 19.93 -9.94
C VAL A 95 -4.23 21.42 -9.63
N ILE A 96 -3.09 21.95 -9.20
CA ILE A 96 -2.93 23.35 -8.77
C ILE A 96 -1.94 24.14 -9.64
N GLY A 97 -1.27 23.48 -10.59
CA GLY A 97 -0.41 24.17 -11.55
C GLY A 97 0.39 23.23 -12.45
N HIS A 98 1.21 23.82 -13.31
CA HIS A 98 2.00 23.10 -14.30
C HIS A 98 3.39 23.73 -14.47
N GLN A 99 4.36 22.94 -14.91
CA GLN A 99 5.61 23.41 -15.51
C GLN A 99 5.72 22.78 -16.89
N GLN A 100 5.23 23.49 -17.91
CA GLN A 100 5.08 22.94 -19.27
C GLN A 100 6.41 22.42 -19.83
N ASP A 101 7.48 23.21 -19.70
CA ASP A 101 8.82 22.87 -20.22
C ASP A 101 9.41 21.59 -19.60
N LYS A 102 8.90 21.17 -18.43
CA LYS A 102 9.36 19.98 -17.71
C LYS A 102 8.37 18.82 -17.78
N GLY A 103 7.17 19.03 -18.35
CA GLY A 103 6.10 18.06 -18.33
C GLY A 103 5.53 17.80 -16.92
N TRP A 104 5.63 18.76 -15.99
CA TRP A 104 5.18 18.55 -14.61
C TRP A 104 3.76 19.04 -14.39
N ILE A 105 2.98 18.21 -13.71
CA ILE A 105 1.66 18.55 -13.17
C ILE A 105 1.83 18.66 -11.66
N ILE A 106 1.47 19.80 -11.08
CA ILE A 106 1.61 20.07 -9.65
C ILE A 106 0.27 19.84 -8.98
N VAL A 107 0.27 19.05 -7.91
CA VAL A 107 -0.93 18.70 -7.14
C VAL A 107 -0.78 19.04 -5.66
N ASP A 108 -1.90 19.23 -4.96
CA ASP A 108 -1.93 19.56 -3.52
C ASP A 108 -1.60 18.38 -2.57
N ALA A 109 -1.36 17.18 -3.10
CA ALA A 109 -0.90 16.03 -2.33
C ALA A 109 0.63 15.92 -2.32
N GLY A 110 1.27 16.60 -1.37
CA GLY A 110 2.69 16.42 -1.06
C GLY A 110 2.97 15.24 -0.12
N TRP A 111 4.17 15.19 0.46
CA TRP A 111 4.53 14.13 1.42
C TRP A 111 3.77 14.25 2.75
N MET A 112 3.18 15.42 3.06
CA MET A 112 2.28 15.53 4.21
C MET A 112 1.04 14.64 4.00
N ALA A 113 0.50 14.59 2.78
CA ALA A 113 -0.63 13.72 2.44
C ALA A 113 -0.19 12.27 2.17
N MET A 114 0.85 12.07 1.36
CA MET A 114 1.26 10.72 0.92
C MET A 114 2.15 9.97 1.91
N SER A 115 2.65 10.65 2.95
CA SER A 115 3.83 10.27 3.74
C SER A 115 5.15 10.35 2.95
N ARG A 116 6.27 10.08 3.62
CA ARG A 116 7.62 9.97 3.00
C ARG A 116 7.97 8.54 2.56
N ASP A 117 7.05 7.59 2.70
CA ASP A 117 7.32 6.19 2.36
C ASP A 117 7.61 6.02 0.85
N ARG A 118 8.69 5.29 0.56
CA ARG A 118 9.21 5.00 -0.78
C ARG A 118 9.48 3.49 -0.94
N GLY A 119 8.66 2.64 -0.33
CA GLY A 119 8.84 1.19 -0.30
C GLY A 119 8.98 0.54 -1.69
N THR A 120 8.35 1.12 -2.70
CA THR A 120 8.42 0.65 -4.10
C THR A 120 9.77 0.91 -4.76
N GLN A 121 10.62 1.79 -4.21
CA GLN A 121 11.88 2.23 -4.83
C GLN A 121 12.86 1.07 -5.12
N ARG A 122 12.77 -0.02 -4.35
CA ARG A 122 13.65 -1.20 -4.49
C ARG A 122 12.92 -2.44 -5.02
N GLN A 123 11.65 -2.31 -5.37
CA GLN A 123 10.86 -3.40 -5.92
C GLN A 123 10.96 -3.43 -7.46
N SER A 124 10.25 -4.36 -8.08
CA SER A 124 10.17 -4.52 -9.54
C SER A 124 9.76 -3.25 -10.28
N GLU A 125 8.89 -2.43 -9.66
CA GLU A 125 8.42 -1.16 -10.20
C GLU A 125 8.43 -0.04 -9.15
N ASP A 126 9.13 1.07 -9.44
CA ASP A 126 9.12 2.26 -8.57
C ASP A 126 7.97 3.21 -8.94
N PHE A 127 6.97 3.28 -8.07
CA PHE A 127 5.79 4.13 -8.23
C PHE A 127 5.99 5.59 -7.79
N GLY A 128 7.20 6.01 -7.46
CA GLY A 128 7.35 7.37 -6.96
C GLY A 128 6.81 7.48 -5.53
N TYR A 129 6.06 8.53 -5.25
CA TYR A 129 5.23 8.71 -4.06
C TYR A 129 3.81 8.15 -4.26
N GLY A 130 3.50 7.60 -5.44
CA GLY A 130 2.22 6.96 -5.71
C GLY A 130 1.85 6.92 -7.20
N GLN A 131 1.02 5.93 -7.55
CA GLN A 131 0.39 5.78 -8.87
C GLN A 131 -0.79 6.75 -9.00
N VAL A 132 -0.89 7.43 -10.14
CA VAL A 132 -1.96 8.40 -10.41
C VAL A 132 -3.14 7.72 -11.09
N CYS A 133 -4.34 8.06 -10.62
CA CYS A 133 -5.61 7.60 -11.17
C CYS A 133 -6.50 8.79 -11.50
N SER A 134 -7.49 8.57 -12.36
CA SER A 134 -8.61 9.49 -12.54
C SER A 134 -9.40 9.67 -11.23
N GLU A 135 -10.30 10.65 -11.17
CA GLU A 135 -11.23 10.79 -10.04
C GLU A 135 -12.10 9.53 -9.85
N SER A 136 -12.44 8.82 -10.92
CA SER A 136 -13.17 7.54 -10.86
C SER A 136 -12.31 6.36 -10.38
N GLY A 137 -10.99 6.52 -10.24
CA GLY A 137 -10.07 5.49 -9.76
C GLY A 137 -9.41 4.65 -10.86
N GLU A 138 -9.59 5.00 -12.14
CA GLU A 138 -8.91 4.32 -13.24
C GLU A 138 -7.43 4.70 -13.28
N TRP A 139 -6.55 3.70 -13.39
CA TRP A 139 -5.12 3.93 -13.51
C TRP A 139 -4.79 4.74 -14.77
N ILE A 140 -4.03 5.82 -14.59
CA ILE A 140 -3.51 6.59 -15.72
C ILE A 140 -2.12 6.05 -16.02
N ASP A 141 -2.00 5.29 -17.10
CA ASP A 141 -0.76 4.65 -17.50
C ASP A 141 0.38 5.68 -17.64
N GLY A 142 1.54 5.32 -17.08
CA GLY A 142 2.73 6.17 -17.03
C GLY A 142 2.65 7.40 -16.10
N ALA A 143 1.52 7.69 -15.46
CA ALA A 143 1.38 8.84 -14.56
C ALA A 143 1.72 8.47 -13.11
N ARG A 144 2.77 9.09 -12.56
CA ARG A 144 3.26 8.82 -11.20
C ARG A 144 3.63 10.11 -10.50
N VAL A 145 3.49 10.14 -9.17
CA VAL A 145 4.00 11.25 -8.34
C VAL A 145 5.51 11.06 -8.16
N THR A 146 6.34 11.61 -9.02
CA THR A 146 7.79 11.37 -9.00
C THR A 146 8.54 12.20 -7.97
N GLY A 147 7.97 13.32 -7.53
CA GLY A 147 8.53 14.18 -6.48
C GLY A 147 7.48 14.68 -5.50
N ALA A 148 7.90 15.01 -4.28
CA ALA A 148 7.02 15.59 -3.27
C ALA A 148 7.78 16.57 -2.35
N ASN A 149 7.26 17.79 -2.27
CA ASN A 149 7.48 18.72 -1.16
C ASN A 149 6.37 18.51 -0.11
N GLN A 150 6.31 19.37 0.92
CA GLN A 150 5.37 19.14 2.04
C GLN A 150 3.92 19.05 1.59
N GLU A 151 3.43 20.08 0.91
CA GLU A 151 2.03 20.18 0.43
C GLU A 151 1.92 20.15 -1.10
N HIS A 152 3.00 19.78 -1.80
CA HIS A 152 3.02 19.77 -3.27
C HIS A 152 3.59 18.46 -3.78
N GLY A 153 2.78 17.75 -4.56
CA GLY A 153 3.20 16.59 -5.35
C GLY A 153 3.56 17.01 -6.79
N ILE A 154 4.52 16.31 -7.38
CA ILE A 154 4.92 16.49 -8.78
C ILE A 154 4.56 15.21 -9.52
N ILE A 155 3.59 15.30 -10.41
CA ILE A 155 3.22 14.21 -11.32
C ILE A 155 3.99 14.39 -12.63
N THR A 156 4.52 13.28 -13.12
CA THR A 156 5.11 13.16 -14.47
C THR A 156 4.45 12.01 -15.21
N LEU A 157 4.41 12.10 -16.54
CA LEU A 157 3.92 11.06 -17.44
C LEU A 157 5.09 10.25 -18.02
N ALA A 158 4.81 9.08 -18.57
CA ALA A 158 5.80 8.30 -19.33
C ALA A 158 6.34 9.12 -20.53
N ALA A 159 7.60 8.87 -20.88
CA ALA A 159 8.28 9.56 -21.97
C ALA A 159 7.51 9.39 -23.29
N GLY A 160 7.35 10.49 -24.04
CA GLY A 160 6.64 10.49 -25.33
C GLY A 160 5.17 10.92 -25.27
N SER A 161 4.66 11.37 -24.13
CA SER A 161 3.37 12.06 -24.10
C SER A 161 3.50 13.45 -24.74
N GLU A 162 3.11 13.57 -26.02
CA GLU A 162 3.06 14.84 -26.75
C GLU A 162 1.80 15.68 -26.42
N ALA A 163 0.93 15.17 -25.54
CA ALA A 163 -0.29 15.87 -25.15
C ALA A 163 0.05 17.09 -24.28
N ASP A 164 -0.63 18.21 -24.55
CA ASP A 164 -0.58 19.37 -23.67
C ASP A 164 -1.10 18.97 -22.28
N ILE A 165 -0.19 18.91 -21.30
CA ILE A 165 -0.51 18.50 -19.94
C ILE A 165 -1.53 19.43 -19.27
N SER A 166 -1.60 20.70 -19.69
CA SER A 166 -2.54 21.67 -19.15
C SER A 166 -3.96 21.47 -19.70
N GLU A 167 -4.07 20.99 -20.94
CA GLU A 167 -5.36 20.59 -21.54
C GLU A 167 -5.84 19.25 -20.98
N ARG A 168 -4.94 18.29 -20.83
CA ARG A 168 -5.27 16.96 -20.30
C ARG A 168 -5.57 16.97 -18.80
N PHE A 169 -4.88 17.82 -18.05
CA PHE A 169 -5.01 17.95 -16.60
C PHE A 169 -5.19 19.42 -16.21
N PRO A 170 -6.33 20.06 -16.52
CA PRO A 170 -6.52 21.46 -16.20
C PRO A 170 -6.47 21.72 -14.69
N ILE A 171 -6.08 22.94 -14.32
CA ILE A 171 -6.12 23.37 -12.90
C ILE A 171 -7.55 23.21 -12.38
N GLY A 172 -7.68 22.61 -11.20
CA GLY A 172 -8.97 22.25 -10.59
C GLY A 172 -9.42 20.81 -10.89
N SER A 173 -8.80 20.11 -11.83
CA SER A 173 -9.04 18.67 -12.02
C SER A 173 -8.70 17.88 -10.77
N ARG A 174 -9.56 16.92 -10.45
CA ARG A 174 -9.36 15.99 -9.35
C ARG A 174 -8.76 14.68 -9.84
N LEU A 175 -7.83 14.17 -9.07
CA LEU A 175 -7.14 12.90 -9.30
C LEU A 175 -7.12 12.11 -8.00
N ARG A 176 -6.88 10.81 -8.11
CA ARG A 176 -6.64 9.93 -6.96
C ARG A 176 -5.20 9.42 -7.03
N ILE A 177 -4.52 9.34 -5.89
CA ILE A 177 -3.17 8.79 -5.80
C ILE A 177 -3.21 7.53 -4.93
N LEU A 178 -2.79 6.40 -5.48
CA LEU A 178 -2.63 5.16 -4.73
C LEU A 178 -1.31 5.21 -3.94
N PRO A 179 -1.32 4.85 -2.65
CA PRO A 179 -0.15 4.99 -1.80
C PRO A 179 0.86 3.86 -2.02
N ASN A 180 2.14 4.16 -1.78
CA ASN A 180 3.17 3.13 -1.63
C ASN A 180 2.84 2.19 -0.46
N HIS A 181 2.45 2.78 0.66
CA HIS A 181 2.23 2.06 1.91
C HIS A 181 1.00 2.60 2.64
N ALA A 182 -0.09 1.84 2.69
CA ALA A 182 -1.36 2.31 3.20
C ALA A 182 -1.31 2.67 4.70
N CYS A 183 -0.50 1.96 5.50
CA CYS A 183 -0.31 2.28 6.91
C CYS A 183 0.31 3.67 7.10
N ALA A 184 1.34 3.99 6.31
CA ALA A 184 2.08 5.24 6.38
C ALA A 184 1.22 6.42 5.87
N THR A 185 0.58 6.27 4.72
CA THR A 185 -0.32 7.29 4.17
C THR A 185 -1.54 7.51 5.07
N GLY A 186 -2.16 6.44 5.55
CA GLY A 186 -3.33 6.53 6.42
C GLY A 186 -3.06 7.26 7.74
N ALA A 187 -1.83 7.22 8.25
CA ALA A 187 -1.45 7.93 9.47
C ALA A 187 -1.42 9.47 9.32
N GLN A 188 -1.39 9.98 8.10
CA GLN A 188 -1.33 11.41 7.81
C GLN A 188 -2.68 12.13 7.91
N PHE A 189 -3.76 11.38 8.03
CA PHE A 189 -5.12 11.92 8.05
C PHE A 189 -5.77 11.66 9.42
N PRO A 190 -6.59 12.60 9.92
CA PRO A 190 -7.38 12.37 11.14
C PRO A 190 -8.56 11.42 10.91
N ASP A 191 -9.08 11.39 9.68
CA ASP A 191 -10.26 10.62 9.30
C ASP A 191 -10.10 10.09 7.86
N TYR A 192 -10.81 9.01 7.57
CA TYR A 192 -11.03 8.52 6.21
C TYR A 192 -12.39 8.97 5.69
N HIS A 193 -12.47 9.21 4.38
CA HIS A 193 -13.72 9.39 3.66
C HIS A 193 -14.07 8.05 3.00
N ALA A 194 -14.88 7.24 3.68
CA ALA A 194 -15.30 5.93 3.19
C ALA A 194 -16.43 6.08 2.17
N CYS A 195 -16.16 5.72 0.91
CA CYS A 195 -17.15 5.66 -0.16
C CYS A 195 -17.86 4.31 -0.13
N ASP A 196 -19.18 4.28 0.02
CA ASP A 196 -19.95 3.05 -0.14
C ASP A 196 -20.29 2.75 -1.61
N SER A 197 -20.97 1.62 -1.85
CA SER A 197 -21.36 1.18 -3.19
C SER A 197 -22.36 2.09 -3.90
N GLU A 198 -23.04 2.97 -3.16
CA GLU A 198 -23.99 3.96 -3.70
C GLU A 198 -23.33 5.33 -3.94
N GLY A 199 -22.05 5.46 -3.61
CA GLY A 199 -21.28 6.69 -3.73
C GLY A 199 -21.48 7.65 -2.56
N ALA A 200 -22.17 7.26 -1.49
CA ALA A 200 -22.26 8.08 -0.30
C ALA A 200 -20.93 8.05 0.47
N ILE A 201 -20.60 9.19 1.07
CA ILE A 201 -19.34 9.39 1.80
C ILE A 201 -19.63 9.39 3.30
N HIS A 202 -18.93 8.51 4.02
CA HIS A 202 -18.99 8.40 5.47
C HIS A 202 -17.63 8.75 6.08
N THR A 203 -17.62 9.56 7.14
CA THR A 203 -16.38 9.87 7.85
C THR A 203 -16.07 8.77 8.86
N TRP A 204 -14.91 8.14 8.71
CA TRP A 204 -14.38 7.17 9.68
C TRP A 204 -13.17 7.75 10.39
N SER A 205 -13.34 8.11 11.66
CA SER A 205 -12.23 8.61 12.46
C SER A 205 -11.19 7.54 12.74
N ARG A 206 -9.93 7.97 12.85
CA ARG A 206 -8.83 7.11 13.24
C ARG A 206 -8.04 7.68 14.40
N LEU A 207 -7.33 6.79 15.11
CA LEU A 207 -6.45 7.17 16.20
C LEU A 207 -5.20 7.90 15.65
N HIS A 208 -4.77 8.92 16.38
CA HIS A 208 -3.51 9.62 16.17
C HIS A 208 -2.75 9.77 17.50
N GLY A 209 -1.44 9.53 17.49
CA GLY A 209 -0.61 9.49 18.71
C GLY A 209 -0.41 8.06 19.24
N TRP A 210 -0.32 7.93 20.57
CA TRP A 210 -0.10 6.69 21.31
C TRP A 210 -1.17 6.51 22.38
#